data_AF-A0AAN7DRY5-F1
#
_entry.id   AF-A0AAN7DRY5-F1
#
_cell.length_a   1.000
_cell.length_b   1.000
_cell.length_c   1.000
_cell.angle_alpha   90.00
_cell.angle_beta   90.00
_cell.angle_gamma   90.00
#
_symmetry.space_group_name_H-M   'P 1'
#
loop_
_entity.id
_entity.type
_entity.pdbx_description
1 polymer ?
#
loop_
_entity_poly.entity_id
_entity_poly.type
_entity_poly.pdbx_seq_one_letter_code
_entity_poly.pdbx_strand_id
1 'polypeptide(L)'
;MREECPCMNGSFISRNHFPQCRALDRDLWDALPAAPPGVHVIDNALNMLPISGSAGPPVYWSALLSLLHAIDCLVHPLATIAPDPDPGSLWFYPPSHG
;
A
#
# COMPACT_ATOMS: atom_id res chain seq x y z
N MET A 1 8.71 12.66 18.01
CA MET A 1 8.36 13.83 17.18
C MET A 1 7.43 13.33 16.09
N ARG A 2 6.43 14.10 15.66
CA ARG A 2 5.72 13.79 14.42
C ARG A 2 6.55 14.35 13.27
N GLU A 3 6.86 13.51 12.31
CA GLU A 3 7.59 13.91 11.11
C GLU A 3 6.65 14.70 10.20
N GLU A 4 7.13 15.83 9.68
CA GLU A 4 6.39 16.64 8.72
C GLU A 4 6.37 15.94 7.37
N CYS A 5 5.20 15.95 6.71
CA CYS A 5 5.07 15.32 5.41
C CYS A 5 5.74 16.20 4.34
N PRO A 6 6.58 15.63 3.45
CA PRO A 6 7.25 16.39 2.39
C PRO A 6 6.32 16.89 1.28
N CYS A 7 5.00 16.62 1.35
CA CYS A 7 4.02 17.04 0.36
C CYS A 7 3.73 18.57 0.33
N MET A 8 4.51 19.37 1.07
CA MET A 8 4.42 20.83 1.18
C MET A 8 3.06 21.38 1.64
N ASN A 9 2.24 20.56 2.30
CA ASN A 9 0.89 20.94 2.73
C ASN A 9 0.82 21.25 4.24
N GLY A 10 1.98 21.43 4.91
CA GLY A 10 2.08 21.71 6.35
C GLY A 10 1.46 20.64 7.26
N SER A 11 1.26 19.44 6.73
CA SER A 11 0.62 18.32 7.42
C SER A 11 1.68 17.36 7.95
N PHE A 12 1.40 16.70 9.07
CA PHE A 12 2.27 15.64 9.60
C PHE A 12 2.00 14.31 8.91
N ILE A 13 3.02 13.46 8.85
CA ILE A 13 2.89 12.06 8.45
C ILE A 13 1.89 11.39 9.38
N SER A 14 0.80 10.87 8.81
CA SER A 14 -0.30 10.26 9.54
C SER A 14 -1.16 9.42 8.60
N ARG A 15 -1.74 8.33 9.13
CA ARG A 15 -2.60 7.41 8.38
C ARG A 15 -3.75 8.13 7.66
N ASN A 16 -4.40 9.07 8.33
CA ASN A 16 -5.51 9.85 7.75
C ASN A 16 -5.06 10.90 6.70
N HIS A 17 -3.77 11.26 6.69
CA HIS A 17 -3.23 12.22 5.73
C HIS A 17 -2.88 11.55 4.41
N PHE A 18 -2.43 10.30 4.43
CA PHE A 18 -1.94 9.58 3.24
C PHE A 18 -2.90 9.59 2.03
N PRO A 19 -4.22 9.37 2.18
CA PRO A 19 -5.15 9.41 1.04
C PRO A 19 -5.24 10.77 0.34
N GLN A 20 -4.81 11.85 1.00
CA GLN A 20 -4.83 13.22 0.48
C GLN A 20 -3.41 13.76 0.23
N CYS A 21 -2.39 12.93 0.49
CA CYS A 21 -1.00 13.33 0.43
C CYS A 21 -0.54 13.42 -1.03
N ARG A 22 -0.10 14.60 -1.46
CA ARG A 22 0.43 14.80 -2.83
C ARG A 22 1.78 14.14 -3.09
N ALA A 23 2.48 13.71 -2.05
CA ALA A 23 3.72 12.95 -2.20
C ALA A 23 3.44 11.47 -2.52
N LEU A 24 2.19 11.02 -2.40
CA LEU A 24 1.76 9.68 -2.79
C LEU A 24 0.98 9.78 -4.10
N ASP A 25 1.19 8.80 -4.97
CA ASP A 25 0.55 8.75 -6.28
C ASP A 25 -0.96 8.49 -6.13
N ARG A 26 -1.77 9.34 -6.74
CA ARG A 26 -3.24 9.30 -6.59
C ARG A 26 -3.87 8.16 -7.38
N ASP A 27 -3.27 7.77 -8.51
CA ASP A 27 -3.76 6.66 -9.32
C ASP A 27 -3.64 5.32 -8.57
N LEU A 28 -2.62 5.18 -7.70
CA LEU A 28 -2.51 4.02 -6.80
C LEU A 28 -3.67 3.94 -5.80
N TRP A 29 -4.18 5.07 -5.32
CA TRP A 29 -5.35 5.09 -4.42
C TRP A 29 -6.64 4.79 -5.18
N ASP A 30 -6.78 5.27 -6.41
CA ASP A 30 -7.96 5.04 -7.26
C ASP A 30 -8.07 3.56 -7.69
N ALA A 31 -6.93 2.89 -7.84
CA ALA A 31 -6.86 1.46 -8.11
C ALA A 31 -7.34 0.58 -6.94
N LEU A 32 -7.39 1.09 -5.72
CA LEU A 32 -7.86 0.35 -4.56
C LEU A 32 -9.38 0.24 -4.53
N PRO A 33 -9.93 -0.84 -3.95
CA PRO A 33 -11.37 -0.94 -3.80
C PRO A 33 -11.94 0.13 -2.87
N ALA A 34 -13.08 0.69 -3.26
CA ALA A 34 -13.80 1.69 -2.47
C ALA A 34 -14.08 1.17 -1.06
N ALA A 35 -13.69 1.95 -0.06
CA ALA A 35 -13.91 1.62 1.34
C ALA A 35 -15.26 2.15 1.85
N PRO A 36 -15.92 1.40 2.75
CA PRO A 36 -17.11 1.90 3.42
C PRO A 36 -16.78 3.09 4.34
N PRO A 37 -17.78 3.94 4.66
CA PRO A 37 -17.57 5.12 5.49
C PRO A 37 -17.02 4.74 6.87
N GLY A 38 -15.97 5.44 7.30
CA GLY A 38 -15.28 5.17 8.57
C GLY A 38 -14.21 4.08 8.51
N VAL A 39 -14.05 3.38 7.38
CA VAL A 39 -12.98 2.41 7.18
C VAL A 39 -11.87 3.01 6.31
N HIS A 40 -10.62 2.77 6.72
CA HIS A 40 -9.47 3.24 5.95
C HIS A 40 -9.29 2.39 4.69
N VAL A 41 -9.03 3.03 3.54
CA VAL A 41 -8.99 2.34 2.23
C VAL A 41 -7.95 1.22 2.14
N ILE A 42 -6.76 1.40 2.70
CA ILE A 42 -5.77 0.30 2.81
C ILE A 42 -6.30 -0.87 3.64
N ASP A 43 -7.01 -0.58 4.74
CA ASP A 43 -7.54 -1.62 5.62
C ASP A 43 -8.61 -2.44 4.90
N ASN A 44 -9.51 -1.77 4.17
CA ASN A 44 -10.50 -2.41 3.33
C ASN A 44 -9.85 -3.28 2.24
N ALA A 45 -8.83 -2.75 1.56
CA ALA A 45 -8.11 -3.49 0.52
C ALA A 45 -7.41 -4.75 1.06
N LEU A 46 -6.86 -4.68 2.27
CA LEU A 46 -6.28 -5.84 2.98
C LEU A 46 -7.36 -6.85 3.39
N ASN A 47 -8.50 -6.40 3.91
CA ASN A 47 -9.62 -7.27 4.29
C ASN A 47 -10.28 -7.98 3.10
N MET A 48 -10.18 -7.42 1.90
CA MET A 48 -10.70 -8.02 0.67
C MET A 48 -9.70 -8.96 -0.03
N LEU A 49 -8.51 -9.15 0.54
CA LEU A 49 -7.58 -10.13 0.01
C LEU A 49 -8.21 -11.53 0.09
N PRO A 50 -8.13 -12.35 -0.97
CA PRO A 50 -8.65 -13.71 -0.94
C PRO A 50 -7.90 -14.54 0.11
N ILE A 51 -8.65 -15.41 0.79
CA ILE A 51 -8.15 -16.28 1.86
C ILE A 51 -7.17 -17.34 1.33
N SER A 52 -7.14 -17.57 0.01
CA SER A 52 -6.27 -18.55 -0.64
C SER A 52 -5.57 -17.95 -1.86
N GLY A 53 -4.25 -18.13 -1.92
CA GLY A 53 -3.41 -17.66 -3.04
C GLY A 53 -3.75 -18.28 -4.39
N SER A 54 -4.49 -19.40 -4.41
CA SER A 54 -4.91 -20.11 -5.61
C SER A 54 -5.83 -19.30 -6.54
N ALA A 55 -6.43 -18.21 -6.06
CA ALA A 55 -7.22 -17.29 -6.87
C ALA A 55 -6.36 -16.29 -7.69
N GLY A 56 -5.04 -16.26 -7.46
CA GLY A 56 -4.14 -15.26 -8.01
C GLY A 56 -4.24 -13.90 -7.30
N PRO A 57 -3.33 -12.97 -7.61
CA PRO A 57 -3.34 -11.64 -7.03
C PRO A 57 -4.59 -10.87 -7.47
N PRO A 58 -5.27 -10.13 -6.57
CA PRO A 58 -6.32 -9.21 -6.99
C PRO A 58 -5.75 -8.13 -7.91
N VAL A 59 -6.59 -7.56 -8.78
CA VAL A 59 -6.17 -6.54 -9.77
C VAL A 59 -5.50 -5.31 -9.16
N TYR A 60 -5.84 -4.99 -7.90
CA TYR A 60 -5.27 -3.87 -7.15
C TYR A 60 -4.01 -4.23 -6.36
N TRP A 61 -3.54 -5.48 -6.42
CA TRP A 61 -2.44 -5.98 -5.59
C TRP A 61 -1.14 -5.22 -5.82
N SER A 62 -0.76 -5.04 -7.10
CA SER A 62 0.42 -4.27 -7.47
C SER A 62 0.33 -2.84 -6.97
N ALA A 63 -0.82 -2.19 -7.15
CA ALA A 63 -1.05 -0.83 -6.68
C ALA A 63 -0.97 -0.72 -5.15
N LEU A 64 -1.54 -1.68 -4.42
CA LEU A 64 -1.46 -1.77 -2.96
C LEU A 64 -0.01 -1.88 -2.48
N LEU A 65 0.79 -2.76 -3.09
CA LEU A 65 2.21 -2.92 -2.72
C LEU A 65 3.04 -1.68 -3.04
N SER A 66 2.85 -1.09 -4.23
CA SER A 66 3.51 0.17 -4.59
C SER A 66 3.14 1.30 -3.62
N LEU A 67 1.88 1.35 -3.19
CA LEU A 67 1.43 2.35 -2.23
C LEU A 67 2.03 2.14 -0.85
N LEU A 68 2.03 0.91 -0.34
CA LEU A 68 2.65 0.56 0.94
C LEU A 68 4.15 0.88 0.94
N HIS A 69 4.83 0.55 -0.16
CA HIS A 69 6.24 0.88 -0.35
C HIS A 69 6.49 2.39 -0.35
N ALA A 70 5.66 3.17 -1.07
CA ALA A 70 5.77 4.63 -1.07
C ALA A 70 5.53 5.24 0.32
N ILE A 71 4.59 4.69 1.09
CA ILE A 71 4.36 5.09 2.49
C ILE A 71 5.59 4.76 3.34
N ASP A 72 6.16 3.57 3.20
CA ASP A 72 7.34 3.15 3.98
C ASP A 72 8.54 4.07 3.70
N CYS A 73 8.81 4.38 2.43
CA CYS A 73 9.84 5.34 2.03
C CYS A 73 9.59 6.76 2.58
N LEU A 74 8.32 7.15 2.70
CA LEU A 74 7.94 8.47 3.22
C LEU A 74 8.07 8.56 4.75
N VAL A 75 7.78 7.47 5.47
CA VAL A 75 7.93 7.36 6.93
C VAL A 75 9.38 7.09 7.32
N HIS A 76 10.15 6.43 6.47
CA HIS A 76 11.54 6.04 6.73
C HIS A 76 12.47 6.55 5.62
N PRO A 77 12.63 7.88 5.46
CA PRO A 77 13.38 8.47 4.34
C PRO A 77 14.88 8.12 4.34
N LEU A 78 15.42 7.64 5.45
CA LEU A 78 16.82 7.20 5.58
C LEU A 78 17.01 5.70 5.31
N ALA A 79 15.92 4.92 5.25
CA ALA A 79 15.99 3.49 5.01
C ALA A 79 16.03 3.21 3.49
N THR A 80 16.90 2.29 3.08
CA THR A 80 16.85 1.75 1.72
C THR A 80 15.84 0.59 1.71
N ILE A 81 14.61 0.91 1.32
CA ILE A 81 13.55 -0.08 1.14
C ILE A 81 13.57 -0.44 -0.33
N ALA A 82 13.77 -1.72 -0.66
CA ALA A 82 13.71 -2.18 -2.04
C ALA A 82 12.24 -2.42 -2.44
N PRO A 83 11.79 -1.99 -3.63
CA PRO A 83 10.49 -2.40 -4.14
C PRO A 83 10.52 -3.89 -4.47
N ASP A 84 9.37 -4.55 -4.34
CA ASP A 84 9.24 -5.94 -4.75
C ASP A 84 9.29 -6.03 -6.30
N PRO A 85 10.22 -6.79 -6.89
CA PRO A 85 10.39 -6.84 -8.34
C PRO A 85 9.34 -7.70 -9.05
N ASP A 86 8.63 -8.59 -8.34
CA ASP A 86 7.57 -9.43 -8.91
C ASP A 86 6.43 -9.60 -7.90
N PRO A 87 5.53 -8.60 -7.79
CA PRO A 87 4.51 -8.58 -6.75
C PRO A 87 3.57 -9.79 -6.85
N GLY A 88 3.42 -10.38 -8.04
CA GLY A 88 2.58 -11.55 -8.28
C GLY A 88 3.18 -12.88 -7.87
N SER A 89 4.52 -13.02 -7.79
CA SER A 89 5.19 -14.31 -7.60
C SER A 89 4.79 -15.03 -6.32
N LEU A 90 4.54 -14.28 -5.24
CA LEU A 90 4.12 -14.82 -3.94
C LEU A 90 2.73 -15.47 -3.98
N TRP A 91 1.89 -15.13 -4.96
CA TRP A 91 0.56 -15.71 -5.14
C TRP A 91 0.60 -17.06 -5.84
N PHE A 92 1.58 -17.26 -6.72
CA PHE A 92 1.67 -18.44 -7.57
C PHE A 92 2.61 -19.52 -7.04
N TYR A 93 3.38 -19.22 -5.98
CA TYR A 93 4.21 -20.21 -5.30
C TYR A 93 3.38 -20.99 -4.26
N PRO A 94 3.02 -22.28 -4.49
CA PRO A 94 2.62 -23.12 -3.39
C PRO A 94 3.80 -23.26 -2.42
N PRO A 95 3.58 -23.41 -1.09
CA PRO A 95 4.63 -23.82 -0.19
C PRO A 95 5.16 -25.17 -0.72
N SER A 96 6.38 -25.16 -1.23
CA SER A 96 7.09 -26.38 -1.55
C SER A 96 7.40 -27.03 -0.20
N HIS A 97 6.52 -27.94 0.24
CA HIS A 97 6.80 -28.81 1.36
C HIS A 97 7.97 -29.72 0.92
N GLY A 98 9.17 -29.40 1.40
CA GLY A 98 10.33 -30.28 1.39
C GLY A 98 10.41 -31.06 2.69
#